data_AF-A0A2H0QN86-F1
#
_entry.id   AF-A0A2H0QN86-F1
#
_cell.length_a   1.000
_cell.length_b   1.000
_cell.length_c   1.000
_cell.angle_alpha   90.00
_cell.angle_beta   90.00
_cell.angle_gamma   90.00
#
_symmetry.space_group_name_H-M   'P 1'
#
loop_
_entity.id
_entity.type
_entity.pdbx_description
1 polymer ?
#
loop_
_entity_poly.entity_id
_entity_poly.type
_entity_poly.pdbx_seq_one_letter_code
_entity_poly.pdbx_strand_id
1 'polypeptide(L)'
;MIKLILIVFSILISCETFGFESKIAILYIDQKTEEKIGIFPIKRNYYADVIKTLNEFYKAKIIVVKIFLDLPKPEDKLLISSIKTYSNLYTQALATNEKESCKANLNLKDLGNNSLALHDFNCGWIPNKQMSEAFRNIGMVNGIMSKEKFVTGLSLVNSINGKLYPSLPLLIASHIKSLSISVKENQVYLGNKKLILKNEASYPIDSIPEKSPFPTYSFIDVLNKKINKVDLIDKMVFIFYRGEKTPSLKISKDKKANQAEIIAWVTDSLIKL
;
A
#
# COMPACT_ATOMS: atom_id res chain seq x y z
N MET A 1 -23.76 -67.03 -11.91
CA MET A 1 -23.91 -65.83 -12.77
C MET A 1 -24.26 -64.65 -11.86
N ILE A 2 -23.23 -63.99 -11.30
CA ILE A 2 -23.37 -62.94 -10.28
C ILE A 2 -23.22 -61.58 -10.99
N LYS A 3 -24.28 -60.76 -10.97
CA LYS A 3 -24.25 -59.38 -11.49
C LYS A 3 -23.61 -58.47 -10.42
N LEU A 4 -22.44 -57.96 -10.73
CA LEU A 4 -21.72 -56.95 -9.97
C LEU A 4 -22.40 -55.58 -10.23
N ILE A 5 -23.07 -55.02 -9.22
CA ILE A 5 -23.60 -53.66 -9.26
C ILE A 5 -22.45 -52.72 -8.86
N LEU A 6 -21.89 -52.02 -9.85
CA LEU A 6 -20.98 -50.90 -9.63
C LEU A 6 -21.79 -49.68 -9.15
N ILE A 7 -21.71 -49.39 -7.85
CA ILE A 7 -22.18 -48.11 -7.30
C ILE A 7 -21.08 -47.09 -7.53
N VAL A 8 -21.24 -46.26 -8.57
CA VAL A 8 -20.39 -45.09 -8.81
C VAL A 8 -20.82 -44.01 -7.83
N PHE A 9 -20.05 -43.81 -6.77
CA PHE A 9 -20.20 -42.69 -5.85
C PHE A 9 -19.71 -41.43 -6.55
N SER A 10 -20.63 -40.70 -7.19
CA SER A 10 -20.38 -39.35 -7.68
C SER A 10 -20.24 -38.42 -6.47
N ILE A 11 -19.01 -38.18 -6.02
CA ILE A 11 -18.70 -37.12 -5.07
C ILE A 11 -18.98 -35.80 -5.79
N LEU A 12 -20.18 -35.25 -5.56
CA LEU A 12 -20.49 -33.86 -5.82
C LEU A 12 -19.61 -33.02 -4.88
N ILE A 13 -18.43 -32.65 -5.37
CA ILE A 13 -17.68 -31.54 -4.78
C ILE A 13 -18.54 -30.31 -5.07
N SER A 14 -19.38 -29.93 -4.11
CA SER A 14 -19.92 -28.60 -4.02
C SER A 14 -18.71 -27.66 -3.98
N CYS A 15 -18.38 -27.14 -5.15
CA CYS A 15 -17.50 -26.01 -5.31
C CYS A 15 -18.25 -24.85 -4.66
N GLU A 16 -18.08 -24.72 -3.34
CA GLU A 16 -18.43 -23.48 -2.66
C GLU A 16 -17.74 -22.39 -3.46
N THR A 17 -18.55 -21.48 -3.97
CA THR A 17 -18.08 -20.26 -4.59
C THR A 17 -17.18 -19.59 -3.56
N PHE A 18 -15.87 -19.78 -3.68
CA PHE A 18 -14.87 -19.06 -2.93
C PHE A 18 -15.18 -17.59 -3.17
N GLY A 19 -15.87 -16.97 -2.20
CA GLY A 19 -16.15 -15.55 -2.23
C GLY A 19 -14.82 -14.86 -2.46
N PHE A 20 -14.80 -13.89 -3.38
CA PHE A 20 -13.59 -13.16 -3.77
C PHE A 20 -12.82 -12.72 -2.53
N GLU A 21 -11.83 -13.53 -2.13
CA GLU A 21 -11.10 -13.26 -0.91
C GLU A 21 -10.16 -12.12 -1.23
N SER A 22 -10.32 -11.01 -0.50
CA SER A 22 -9.52 -9.82 -0.77
C SER A 22 -8.03 -10.16 -0.63
N LYS A 23 -7.26 -9.83 -1.66
CA LYS A 23 -5.80 -10.04 -1.70
C LYS A 23 -5.05 -9.06 -0.78
N ILE A 24 -5.75 -8.11 -0.17
CA ILE A 24 -5.19 -7.08 0.70
C ILE A 24 -5.82 -7.21 2.08
N ALA A 25 -4.99 -7.14 3.13
CA ALA A 25 -5.40 -6.97 4.52
C ALA A 25 -4.78 -5.69 5.09
N ILE A 26 -5.51 -4.96 5.93
CA ILE A 26 -5.03 -3.75 6.58
C ILE A 26 -4.74 -4.03 8.05
N LEU A 27 -3.53 -3.71 8.48
CA LEU A 27 -3.07 -3.80 9.85
C LEU A 27 -3.02 -2.40 10.47
N TYR A 28 -3.82 -2.16 11.49
CA TYR A 28 -3.86 -0.88 12.19
C TYR A 28 -3.03 -0.91 13.47
N ILE A 29 -2.16 0.10 13.62
CA ILE A 29 -1.71 0.59 14.92
C ILE A 29 -2.89 1.40 15.47
N ASP A 30 -3.74 0.71 16.22
CA ASP A 30 -4.97 1.22 16.80
C ASP A 30 -4.85 1.38 18.33
N GLN A 31 -5.92 1.84 18.97
CA GLN A 31 -5.98 2.01 20.42
C GLN A 31 -5.55 0.74 21.18
N LYS A 32 -6.00 -0.43 20.73
CA LYS A 32 -5.60 -1.73 21.32
C LYS A 32 -4.08 -1.95 21.26
N THR A 33 -3.43 -1.49 20.19
CA THR A 33 -1.98 -1.51 20.06
C THR A 33 -1.34 -0.50 21.02
N GLU A 34 -1.87 0.73 21.06
CA GLU A 34 -1.32 1.80 21.91
C GLU A 34 -1.38 1.45 23.40
N GLU A 35 -2.48 0.85 23.86
CA GLU A 35 -2.66 0.36 25.24
C GLU A 35 -1.64 -0.71 25.65
N LYS A 36 -1.05 -1.43 24.70
CA LYS A 36 -0.14 -2.56 24.97
C LYS A 36 1.32 -2.22 24.81
N ILE A 37 1.68 -1.39 23.83
CA ILE A 37 3.08 -1.14 23.46
C ILE A 37 3.44 0.35 23.38
N GLY A 38 2.53 1.23 23.81
CA GLY A 38 2.73 2.67 23.92
C GLY A 38 2.06 3.47 22.79
N ILE A 39 1.92 4.77 23.02
CA ILE A 39 1.26 5.69 22.08
C ILE A 39 2.03 5.83 20.77
N PHE A 40 1.32 6.13 19.67
CA PHE A 40 1.97 6.45 18.41
C PHE A 40 2.76 7.78 18.51
N PRO A 41 3.98 7.87 17.94
CA PRO A 41 4.69 6.84 17.21
C PRO A 41 5.31 5.77 18.12
N ILE A 42 4.95 4.50 17.87
CA ILE A 42 5.52 3.36 18.61
C ILE A 42 7.01 3.13 18.25
N LYS A 43 7.73 2.43 19.12
CA LYS A 43 9.16 2.10 18.90
C LYS A 43 9.37 1.26 17.63
N ARG A 44 10.48 1.50 16.92
CA ARG A 44 10.74 0.87 15.60
C ARG A 44 11.05 -0.63 15.65
N ASN A 45 11.47 -1.14 16.80
CA ASN A 45 11.65 -2.58 17.02
C ASN A 45 10.34 -3.36 16.82
N TYR A 46 9.19 -2.81 17.23
CA TYR A 46 7.90 -3.48 17.03
C TYR A 46 7.55 -3.65 15.55
N TYR A 47 7.92 -2.70 14.69
CA TYR A 47 7.76 -2.88 13.24
C TYR A 47 8.67 -3.99 12.72
N ALA A 48 9.91 -4.07 13.21
CA ALA A 48 10.84 -5.14 12.83
C ALA A 48 10.27 -6.52 13.17
N ASP A 49 9.67 -6.66 14.36
CA ASP A 49 9.05 -7.90 14.85
C ASP A 49 7.78 -8.25 14.08
N VAL A 50 6.92 -7.26 13.75
CA VAL A 50 5.74 -7.49 12.91
C VAL A 50 6.13 -7.88 11.50
N ILE A 51 7.12 -7.22 10.90
CA ILE A 51 7.63 -7.56 9.56
C ILE A 51 8.16 -9.00 9.54
N LYS A 52 8.94 -9.38 10.55
CA LYS A 52 9.42 -10.75 10.73
C LYS A 52 8.26 -11.73 10.86
N THR A 53 7.28 -11.43 11.71
CA THR A 53 6.11 -12.29 11.93
C THR A 53 5.27 -12.46 10.66
N LEU A 54 5.04 -11.38 9.91
CA LEU A 54 4.33 -11.40 8.64
C LEU A 54 5.05 -12.26 7.59
N ASN A 55 6.37 -12.18 7.50
CA ASN A 55 7.15 -12.97 6.53
C ASN A 55 7.37 -14.44 6.96
N GLU A 56 7.64 -14.69 8.24
CA GLU A 56 8.04 -16.03 8.70
C GLU A 56 6.86 -16.90 9.09
N PHE A 57 5.91 -16.34 9.82
CA PHE A 57 4.75 -17.08 10.33
C PHE A 57 3.58 -17.03 9.36
N TYR A 58 3.16 -15.82 8.96
CA TYR A 58 2.00 -15.63 8.08
C TYR A 58 2.30 -15.85 6.60
N LYS A 59 3.55 -15.68 6.15
CA LYS A 59 3.94 -15.74 4.73
C LYS A 59 3.20 -14.69 3.88
N ALA A 60 3.14 -13.46 4.36
CA ALA A 60 2.57 -12.34 3.60
C ALA A 60 3.36 -12.12 2.30
N LYS A 61 2.64 -11.87 1.21
CA LYS A 61 3.24 -11.71 -0.13
C LYS A 61 3.93 -10.36 -0.31
N ILE A 62 3.30 -9.28 0.13
CA ILE A 62 3.86 -7.92 0.13
C ILE A 62 3.55 -7.29 1.47
N ILE A 63 4.47 -6.49 2.01
CA ILE A 63 4.23 -5.69 3.21
C ILE A 63 4.43 -4.22 2.86
N VAL A 64 3.41 -3.41 3.12
CA VAL A 64 3.44 -1.96 2.92
C VAL A 64 3.49 -1.29 4.27
N VAL A 65 4.58 -0.59 4.56
CA VAL A 65 4.77 0.17 5.80
C VAL A 65 4.38 1.62 5.54
N LYS A 66 3.15 1.99 5.87
CA LYS A 66 2.58 3.31 5.59
C LYS A 66 2.61 4.20 6.83
N ILE A 67 3.84 4.59 7.19
CA ILE A 67 4.15 5.54 8.25
C ILE A 67 5.33 6.41 7.81
N PHE A 68 5.46 7.62 8.34
CA PHE A 68 6.62 8.46 8.06
C PHE A 68 7.83 7.98 8.89
N LEU A 69 8.89 7.58 8.17
CA LEU A 69 10.16 7.06 8.72
C LEU A 69 11.32 8.02 8.40
N ASP A 70 11.02 9.30 8.41
CA ASP A 70 11.84 10.37 7.88
C ASP A 70 12.89 10.85 8.90
N LEU A 71 12.60 10.81 10.20
CA LEU A 71 13.57 11.14 11.25
C LEU A 71 14.39 9.90 11.65
N PRO A 72 15.71 10.01 11.91
CA PRO A 72 16.50 8.90 12.45
C PRO A 72 16.06 8.56 13.88
N LYS A 73 16.12 7.28 14.24
CA LYS A 73 15.86 6.79 15.60
C LYS A 73 16.90 5.74 16.02
N PRO A 74 17.22 5.60 17.32
CA PRO A 74 18.18 4.60 17.80
C PRO A 74 17.84 3.16 17.37
N GLU A 75 16.55 2.85 17.26
CA GLU A 75 16.03 1.52 16.91
C GLU A 75 16.08 1.21 15.41
N ASP A 76 16.55 2.14 14.56
CA ASP A 76 16.59 1.99 13.10
C ASP A 76 17.39 0.80 12.64
N LYS A 77 18.48 0.48 13.35
CA LYS A 77 19.36 -0.64 13.01
C LYS A 77 18.58 -1.97 12.91
N LEU A 78 17.67 -2.22 13.86
CA LEU A 78 16.87 -3.44 13.87
C LEU A 78 15.83 -3.45 12.74
N LEU A 79 15.13 -2.33 12.55
CA LEU A 79 14.13 -2.21 11.50
C LEU A 79 14.75 -2.33 10.11
N ILE A 80 15.87 -1.64 9.85
CA ILE A 80 16.62 -1.73 8.60
C ILE A 80 17.09 -3.16 8.35
N SER A 81 17.62 -3.84 9.36
CA SER A 81 18.04 -5.24 9.23
C SER A 81 16.86 -6.14 8.84
N SER A 82 15.70 -5.95 9.47
CA SER A 82 14.49 -6.70 9.14
C SER A 82 14.02 -6.41 7.72
N ILE A 83 13.97 -5.14 7.30
CA ILE A 83 13.59 -4.75 5.93
C ILE A 83 14.55 -5.36 4.91
N LYS A 84 15.88 -5.28 5.11
CA LYS A 84 16.87 -5.84 4.18
C LYS A 84 16.82 -7.36 4.08
N THR A 85 16.33 -8.04 5.11
CA THR A 85 16.18 -9.50 5.12
C THR A 85 15.09 -9.96 4.15
N TYR A 86 14.07 -9.13 3.89
CA TYR A 86 12.93 -9.52 3.06
C TYR A 86 12.73 -8.56 1.88
N SER A 87 12.64 -9.11 0.66
CA SER A 87 12.61 -8.31 -0.57
C SER A 87 11.24 -7.79 -0.97
N ASN A 88 10.20 -8.00 -0.16
CA ASN A 88 8.79 -7.71 -0.45
C ASN A 88 8.23 -6.48 0.29
N LEU A 89 9.10 -5.63 0.84
CA LEU A 89 8.70 -4.45 1.60
C LEU A 89 8.68 -3.17 0.78
N TYR A 90 7.61 -2.41 0.97
CA TYR A 90 7.37 -1.10 0.36
C TYR A 90 7.04 -0.07 1.42
N THR A 91 7.32 1.20 1.13
CA THR A 91 6.88 2.32 1.95
C THR A 91 6.44 3.51 1.10
N GLN A 92 6.00 4.58 1.75
CA GLN A 92 5.45 5.76 1.12
C GLN A 92 6.45 6.92 1.07
N ALA A 93 6.21 7.80 0.11
CA ALA A 93 6.71 9.16 0.04
C ALA A 93 5.55 10.10 -0.29
N LEU A 94 5.72 11.39 0.01
CA LEU A 94 4.74 12.42 -0.36
C LEU A 94 5.46 13.54 -1.11
N ALA A 95 5.07 13.83 -2.35
CA ALA A 95 5.56 15.01 -3.07
C ALA A 95 4.97 16.29 -2.42
N THR A 96 5.77 17.32 -2.24
CA THR A 96 5.39 18.54 -1.52
C THR A 96 6.19 19.76 -1.97
N ASN A 97 5.63 20.94 -1.74
CA ASN A 97 6.30 22.24 -1.90
C ASN A 97 6.76 22.83 -0.56
N GLU A 98 6.48 22.15 0.56
CA GLU A 98 6.87 22.58 1.90
C GLU A 98 8.37 22.36 2.13
N LYS A 99 9.10 23.46 2.34
CA LYS A 99 10.56 23.43 2.53
C LYS A 99 10.99 22.63 3.77
N GLU A 100 10.19 22.65 4.84
CA GLU A 100 10.51 21.96 6.10
C GLU A 100 10.43 20.43 5.97
N SER A 101 9.57 19.95 5.07
CA SER A 101 9.33 18.53 4.79
C SER A 101 10.30 17.96 3.74
N CYS A 102 11.18 18.80 3.21
CA CYS A 102 11.99 18.57 2.03
C CYS A 102 13.24 17.74 2.34
N LYS A 103 13.45 16.62 1.63
CA LYS A 103 14.72 15.86 1.71
C LYS A 103 15.30 15.61 0.32
N ALA A 104 16.61 15.87 0.18
CA ALA A 104 17.28 16.06 -1.09
C ALA A 104 17.58 14.77 -1.89
N ASN A 105 17.54 13.58 -1.26
CA ASN A 105 17.99 12.34 -1.91
C ASN A 105 16.84 11.35 -2.08
N LEU A 106 16.16 11.44 -3.22
CA LEU A 106 15.09 10.54 -3.64
C LEU A 106 15.71 9.23 -4.16
N ASN A 107 15.82 8.20 -3.32
CA ASN A 107 16.02 6.82 -3.82
C ASN A 107 14.68 6.26 -4.31
N LEU A 108 14.09 6.93 -5.29
CA LEU A 108 12.80 6.59 -5.87
C LEU A 108 13.00 6.10 -7.30
N LYS A 109 12.07 5.27 -7.78
CA LYS A 109 12.07 4.84 -9.18
C LYS A 109 11.80 6.04 -10.10
N ASP A 110 12.82 6.44 -10.84
CA ASP A 110 12.74 7.49 -11.87
C ASP A 110 12.08 6.91 -13.14
N LEU A 111 11.03 7.56 -13.63
CA LEU A 111 10.35 7.21 -14.88
C LEU A 111 10.79 8.08 -16.07
N GLY A 112 11.75 8.98 -15.85
CA GLY A 112 12.26 9.95 -16.80
C GLY A 112 11.77 11.37 -16.53
N ASN A 113 12.03 12.24 -17.49
CA ASN A 113 11.64 13.64 -17.42
C ASN A 113 10.13 13.82 -17.52
N ASN A 114 9.63 14.89 -16.92
CA ASN A 114 8.23 15.26 -16.95
C ASN A 114 7.80 15.62 -18.38
N SER A 115 7.14 14.66 -19.02
CA SER A 115 6.43 14.81 -20.29
C SER A 115 4.91 14.88 -20.08
N LEU A 116 4.47 14.87 -18.83
CA LEU A 116 3.08 14.92 -18.44
C LEU A 116 2.70 16.36 -18.06
N ALA A 117 1.47 16.77 -18.35
CA ALA A 117 0.94 18.05 -17.84
C ALA A 117 0.57 17.93 -16.35
N LEU A 118 1.57 17.74 -15.49
CA LEU A 118 1.43 17.61 -14.04
C LEU A 118 1.85 18.88 -13.32
N HIS A 119 1.26 19.10 -12.16
CA HIS A 119 1.86 19.97 -11.15
C HIS A 119 3.25 19.43 -10.78
N ASP A 120 4.26 20.29 -10.85
CA ASP A 120 5.64 19.96 -10.48
C ASP A 120 5.92 20.41 -9.05
N PHE A 121 6.30 19.44 -8.22
CA PHE A 121 6.63 19.69 -6.82
C PHE A 121 8.11 20.01 -6.67
N ASN A 122 8.46 20.78 -5.64
CA ASN A 122 9.86 21.14 -5.37
C ASN A 122 10.64 20.01 -4.70
N CYS A 123 9.97 19.13 -3.94
CA CYS A 123 10.62 17.98 -3.30
C CYS A 123 9.62 16.93 -2.79
N GLY A 124 10.11 16.00 -1.97
CA GLY A 124 9.28 15.00 -1.31
C GLY A 124 9.64 14.82 0.17
N TRP A 125 8.62 14.53 0.96
CA TRP A 125 8.74 13.97 2.30
C TRP A 125 8.96 12.46 2.18
N ILE A 126 10.20 12.04 2.39
CA ILE A 126 10.66 10.66 2.21
C ILE A 126 11.23 10.07 3.50
N PRO A 127 11.35 8.74 3.62
CA PRO A 127 12.09 8.11 4.69
C PRO A 127 13.55 8.61 4.78
N ASN A 128 14.17 8.47 5.94
CA ASN A 128 15.60 8.81 6.09
C ASN A 128 16.47 7.98 5.11
N LYS A 129 17.69 8.43 4.84
CA LYS A 129 18.57 7.83 3.83
C LYS A 129 18.71 6.30 4.00
N GLN A 130 19.04 5.85 5.20
CA GLN A 130 19.27 4.43 5.48
C GLN A 130 17.99 3.60 5.29
N MET A 131 16.85 4.15 5.68
CA MET A 131 15.54 3.51 5.48
C MET A 131 15.18 3.44 3.99
N SER A 132 15.40 4.54 3.27
CA SER A 132 15.12 4.63 1.83
C SER A 132 15.96 3.66 0.99
N GLU A 133 17.17 3.35 1.44
CA GLU A 133 18.06 2.34 0.83
C GLU A 133 17.68 0.90 1.20
N ALA A 134 16.93 0.70 2.29
CA ALA A 134 16.56 -0.63 2.77
C ALA A 134 15.30 -1.18 2.09
N PHE A 135 14.29 -0.33 1.88
CA PHE A 135 13.04 -0.75 1.24
C PHE A 135 13.27 -1.15 -0.22
N ARG A 136 12.50 -2.14 -0.70
CA ARG A 136 12.55 -2.57 -2.11
C ARG A 136 12.24 -1.40 -3.04
N ASN A 137 11.22 -0.64 -2.67
CA ASN A 137 10.76 0.54 -3.40
C ASN A 137 9.97 1.46 -2.46
N ILE A 138 9.93 2.73 -2.84
CA ILE A 138 9.18 3.78 -2.16
C ILE A 138 8.31 4.45 -3.21
N GLY A 139 7.01 4.59 -2.93
CA GLY A 139 6.05 5.17 -3.88
C GLY A 139 5.32 6.37 -3.33
N MET A 140 4.93 7.27 -4.22
CA MET A 140 4.17 8.48 -3.86
C MET A 140 2.73 8.15 -3.44
N VAL A 141 2.17 8.95 -2.52
CA VAL A 141 0.78 8.79 -2.04
C VAL A 141 -0.04 10.09 -2.12
N ASN A 142 0.29 10.96 -3.07
CA ASN A 142 -0.36 12.24 -3.30
C ASN A 142 -1.82 12.06 -3.75
N GLY A 143 -2.75 12.58 -2.95
CA GLY A 143 -4.16 12.68 -3.30
C GLY A 143 -4.46 13.96 -4.09
N ILE A 144 -5.39 13.88 -5.02
CA ILE A 144 -5.92 15.04 -5.74
C ILE A 144 -7.16 15.54 -5.02
N MET A 145 -7.21 16.84 -4.74
CA MET A 145 -8.33 17.47 -4.04
C MET A 145 -9.15 18.35 -4.99
N SER A 146 -10.47 18.31 -4.85
CA SER A 146 -11.38 19.29 -5.44
C SER A 146 -11.32 20.63 -4.70
N LYS A 147 -11.92 21.66 -5.29
CA LYS A 147 -12.11 22.98 -4.65
C LYS A 147 -12.84 22.89 -3.30
N GLU A 148 -13.75 21.92 -3.16
CA GLU A 148 -14.52 21.66 -1.94
C GLU A 148 -13.77 20.77 -0.93
N LYS A 149 -12.48 20.52 -1.15
CA LYS A 149 -11.60 19.68 -0.33
C LYS A 149 -12.02 18.20 -0.26
N PHE A 150 -12.75 17.72 -1.26
CA PHE A 150 -12.94 16.27 -1.46
C PHE A 150 -11.75 15.67 -2.18
N VAL A 151 -11.29 14.50 -1.76
CA VAL A 151 -10.32 13.72 -2.52
C VAL A 151 -11.04 13.10 -3.72
N THR A 152 -10.62 13.45 -4.93
CA THR A 152 -11.23 13.01 -6.20
C THR A 152 -10.39 11.97 -6.93
N GLY A 153 -9.13 11.80 -6.53
CA GLY A 153 -8.26 10.79 -7.10
C GLY A 153 -6.97 10.60 -6.31
N LEU A 154 -6.21 9.60 -6.71
CA LEU A 154 -4.83 9.40 -6.29
C LEU A 154 -3.92 9.58 -7.50
N SER A 155 -2.93 10.47 -7.42
CA SER A 155 -1.96 10.64 -8.49
C SER A 155 -1.16 9.34 -8.68
N LEU A 156 -1.13 8.79 -9.90
CA LEU A 156 -0.36 7.59 -10.19
C LEU A 156 1.10 7.89 -10.53
N VAL A 157 1.39 9.11 -10.97
CA VAL A 157 2.72 9.62 -11.30
C VAL A 157 2.80 11.07 -10.85
N ASN A 158 3.85 11.42 -10.10
CA ASN A 158 4.09 12.77 -9.61
C ASN A 158 5.36 13.33 -10.23
N SER A 159 5.38 14.63 -10.51
CA SER A 159 6.60 15.32 -10.91
C SER A 159 7.26 15.98 -9.71
N ILE A 160 8.57 15.76 -9.53
CA ILE A 160 9.40 16.53 -8.60
C ILE A 160 10.62 17.04 -9.36
N ASN A 161 10.81 18.36 -9.42
CA ASN A 161 11.90 19.03 -10.14
C ASN A 161 12.05 18.48 -11.56
N GLY A 162 10.95 18.40 -12.30
CA GLY A 162 10.90 17.92 -13.68
C GLY A 162 11.14 16.41 -13.86
N LYS A 163 11.21 15.61 -12.78
CA LYS A 163 11.36 14.15 -12.85
C LYS A 163 10.09 13.42 -12.40
N LEU A 164 9.77 12.32 -13.07
CA LEU A 164 8.56 11.55 -12.81
C LEU A 164 8.80 10.39 -11.85
N TYR A 165 7.93 10.27 -10.85
CA TYR A 165 7.98 9.22 -9.83
C TYR A 165 6.63 8.52 -9.71
N PRO A 166 6.61 7.16 -9.67
CA PRO A 166 5.37 6.41 -9.58
C PRO A 166 4.77 6.47 -8.17
N SER A 167 3.46 6.29 -8.13
CA SER A 167 2.72 6.07 -6.89
C SER A 167 3.00 4.69 -6.30
N LEU A 168 2.74 4.57 -5.00
CA LEU A 168 2.86 3.32 -4.26
C LEU A 168 1.95 2.21 -4.83
N PRO A 169 0.65 2.44 -5.12
CA PRO A 169 -0.19 1.43 -5.77
C PRO A 169 0.33 0.96 -7.13
N LEU A 170 0.86 1.88 -7.96
CA LEU A 170 1.37 1.54 -9.28
C LEU A 170 2.62 0.66 -9.21
N LEU A 171 3.54 0.95 -8.27
CA LEU A 171 4.71 0.11 -8.00
C LEU A 171 4.34 -1.30 -7.55
N ILE A 172 3.34 -1.42 -6.67
CA ILE A 172 2.87 -2.71 -6.17
C ILE A 172 2.21 -3.51 -7.30
N ALA A 173 1.32 -2.89 -8.09
CA ALA A 173 0.67 -3.54 -9.21
C ALA A 173 1.69 -4.00 -10.27
N SER A 174 2.68 -3.16 -10.60
CA SER A 174 3.82 -3.50 -11.47
C SER A 174 4.57 -4.73 -11.00
N HIS A 175 4.87 -4.83 -9.69
CA HIS A 175 5.54 -6.00 -9.14
C HIS A 175 4.66 -7.25 -9.17
N ILE A 176 3.41 -7.16 -8.70
CA ILE A 176 2.50 -8.32 -8.63
C ILE A 176 2.22 -8.92 -10.01
N LYS A 177 2.15 -8.07 -11.04
CA LYS A 177 1.87 -8.50 -12.42
C LYS A 177 3.14 -8.75 -13.24
N SER A 178 4.32 -8.49 -12.69
CA SER A 178 5.60 -8.48 -13.41
C SER A 178 5.55 -7.64 -14.69
N LEU A 179 4.93 -6.45 -14.62
CA LEU A 179 4.78 -5.51 -15.72
C LEU A 179 5.64 -4.27 -15.51
N SER A 180 6.19 -3.70 -16.58
CA SER A 180 6.91 -2.43 -16.52
C SER A 180 5.94 -1.25 -16.30
N ILE A 181 6.46 -0.15 -15.77
CA ILE A 181 5.74 1.14 -15.73
C ILE A 181 6.45 2.02 -16.75
N SER A 182 5.69 2.69 -17.62
CA SER A 182 6.27 3.66 -18.55
C SER A 182 5.35 4.85 -18.77
N VAL A 183 5.95 5.97 -19.16
CA VAL A 183 5.25 7.19 -19.56
C VAL A 183 5.64 7.48 -21.01
N LYS A 184 4.65 7.57 -21.89
CA LYS A 184 4.82 7.83 -23.33
C LYS A 184 3.68 8.71 -23.81
N GLU A 185 3.97 9.69 -24.65
CA GLU A 185 2.94 10.52 -25.32
C GLU A 185 1.90 11.11 -24.33
N ASN A 186 2.39 11.65 -23.21
CA ASN A 186 1.55 12.19 -22.14
C ASN A 186 0.59 11.15 -21.49
N GLN A 187 0.95 9.87 -21.48
CA GLN A 187 0.11 8.77 -20.97
C GLN A 187 0.93 7.81 -20.11
N VAL A 188 0.26 7.19 -19.12
CA VAL A 188 0.86 6.21 -18.21
C VAL A 188 0.45 4.80 -18.62
N TYR A 189 1.42 3.90 -18.64
CA TYR A 189 1.24 2.50 -19.02
C TYR A 189 1.68 1.57 -17.89
N LEU A 190 0.93 0.48 -17.74
CA LEU A 190 1.31 -0.70 -16.96
C LEU A 190 1.46 -1.88 -17.93
N GLY A 191 2.70 -2.25 -18.22
CA GLY A 191 3.05 -3.11 -19.35
C GLY A 191 2.67 -2.43 -20.66
N ASN A 192 1.88 -3.10 -21.49
CA ASN A 192 1.35 -2.54 -22.74
C ASN A 192 -0.04 -1.89 -22.56
N LYS A 193 -0.61 -1.92 -21.35
CA LYS A 193 -1.94 -1.39 -21.09
C LYS A 193 -1.85 0.09 -20.72
N LYS A 194 -2.48 0.93 -21.54
CA LYS A 194 -2.72 2.34 -21.22
C LYS A 194 -3.69 2.43 -20.03
N LEU A 195 -3.33 3.21 -19.02
CA LEU A 195 -4.23 3.48 -17.90
C LEU A 195 -5.18 4.63 -18.25
N ILE A 196 -6.45 4.46 -17.93
CA ILE A 196 -7.46 5.52 -18.08
C ILE A 196 -7.37 6.40 -16.83
N LEU A 197 -6.83 7.61 -17.01
CA LEU A 197 -6.58 8.55 -15.92
C LEU A 197 -7.40 9.82 -16.13
N LYS A 198 -7.72 10.48 -15.02
CA LYS A 198 -8.22 11.86 -15.02
C LYS A 198 -7.03 12.83 -15.02
N ASN A 199 -7.35 14.12 -14.90
CA ASN A 199 -6.39 15.22 -14.77
C ASN A 199 -5.20 14.87 -13.85
N GLU A 200 -4.02 15.37 -14.18
CA GLU A 200 -2.79 15.14 -13.40
C GLU A 200 -2.42 13.67 -13.21
N ALA A 201 -2.68 12.82 -14.22
CA ALA A 201 -2.40 11.39 -14.19
C ALA A 201 -2.98 10.67 -12.96
N SER A 202 -4.18 11.07 -12.55
CA SER A 202 -4.82 10.54 -11.35
C SER A 202 -5.76 9.37 -11.64
N TYR A 203 -5.75 8.38 -10.75
CA TYR A 203 -6.73 7.31 -10.74
C TYR A 203 -8.00 7.80 -10.01
N PRO A 204 -9.19 7.70 -10.62
CA PRO A 204 -10.42 8.16 -10.01
C PRO A 204 -10.81 7.27 -8.82
N ILE A 205 -11.33 7.88 -7.75
CA ILE A 205 -11.73 7.15 -6.53
C ILE A 205 -13.24 7.23 -6.23
N ASP A 206 -14.02 7.70 -7.20
CA ASP A 206 -15.47 7.87 -7.08
C ASP A 206 -16.19 6.54 -6.75
N SER A 207 -15.57 5.41 -7.12
CA SER A 207 -16.11 4.06 -6.96
C SER A 207 -15.56 3.30 -5.75
N ILE A 208 -14.89 3.97 -4.80
CA ILE A 208 -14.59 3.32 -3.52
C ILE A 208 -15.94 2.86 -2.92
N PRO A 209 -16.07 1.66 -2.34
CA PRO A 209 -17.27 1.23 -1.63
C PRO A 209 -17.43 1.97 -0.29
N GLU A 210 -18.64 2.09 0.25
CA GLU A 210 -18.88 2.76 1.56
C GLU A 210 -18.20 2.01 2.71
N LYS A 211 -18.28 0.69 2.69
CA LYS A 211 -17.57 -0.18 3.62
C LYS A 211 -16.27 -0.63 2.96
N SER A 212 -15.17 -0.55 3.71
CA SER A 212 -13.89 -1.10 3.27
C SER A 212 -14.07 -2.59 2.93
N PRO A 213 -13.70 -3.05 1.72
CA PRO A 213 -13.78 -4.45 1.34
C PRO A 213 -12.58 -5.25 1.89
N PHE A 214 -11.67 -4.58 2.59
CA PHE A 214 -10.44 -5.16 3.10
C PHE A 214 -10.64 -5.60 4.55
N PRO A 215 -10.30 -6.85 4.91
CA PRO A 215 -10.25 -7.25 6.31
C PRO A 215 -9.23 -6.37 7.05
N THR A 216 -9.56 -6.06 8.30
CA THR A 216 -8.74 -5.19 9.15
C THR A 216 -8.36 -5.93 10.43
N TYR A 217 -7.11 -5.76 10.86
CA TYR A 217 -6.55 -6.40 12.04
C TYR A 217 -5.80 -5.39 12.91
N SER A 218 -5.64 -5.68 14.19
CA SER A 218 -4.81 -4.87 15.09
C SER A 218 -3.34 -5.30 15.01
N PHE A 219 -2.43 -4.33 14.97
CA PHE A 219 -0.99 -4.53 14.90
C PHE A 219 -0.48 -5.47 16.00
N ILE A 220 -1.00 -5.29 17.21
CA ILE A 220 -0.61 -6.13 18.36
C ILE A 220 -1.10 -7.58 18.26
N ASP A 221 -2.19 -7.85 17.52
CA ASP A 221 -2.67 -9.22 17.32
C ASP A 221 -1.81 -9.97 16.31
N VAL A 222 -1.35 -9.29 15.26
CA VAL A 222 -0.36 -9.86 14.33
C VAL A 222 0.94 -10.14 15.06
N LEU A 223 1.46 -9.19 15.83
CA LEU A 223 2.68 -9.35 16.63
C LEU A 223 2.61 -10.57 17.55
N ASN A 224 1.45 -10.79 18.18
CA ASN A 224 1.22 -11.91 19.10
C ASN A 224 0.67 -13.18 18.44
N LYS A 225 0.65 -13.25 17.10
CA LYS A 225 0.18 -14.41 16.33
C LYS A 225 -1.26 -14.85 16.66
N LYS A 226 -2.15 -13.88 16.93
CA LYS A 226 -3.56 -14.12 17.30
C LYS A 226 -4.51 -14.16 16.10
N ILE A 227 -4.05 -13.80 14.90
CA ILE A 227 -4.85 -13.86 13.68
C ILE A 227 -4.72 -15.27 13.09
N ASN A 228 -5.81 -15.79 12.50
CA ASN A 228 -5.72 -17.08 11.82
C ASN A 228 -4.73 -16.94 10.65
N LYS A 229 -3.83 -17.92 10.50
CA LYS A 229 -2.78 -17.86 9.48
C LYS A 229 -3.36 -17.74 8.07
N VAL A 230 -4.48 -18.41 7.79
CA VAL A 230 -5.16 -18.36 6.48
C VAL A 230 -5.59 -16.94 6.10
N ASP A 231 -5.85 -16.09 7.09
CA ASP A 231 -6.34 -14.72 6.83
C ASP A 231 -5.28 -13.79 6.24
N LEU A 232 -3.99 -14.16 6.34
CA LEU A 232 -2.85 -13.32 5.95
C LEU A 232 -1.84 -14.01 5.02
N ILE A 233 -1.95 -15.33 4.83
CA ILE A 233 -1.08 -16.06 3.90
C ILE A 233 -1.26 -15.58 2.46
N ASP A 234 -0.14 -15.35 1.77
CA ASP A 234 -0.09 -14.83 0.39
C ASP A 234 -0.81 -13.48 0.17
N LYS A 235 -1.23 -12.79 1.23
CA LYS A 235 -1.86 -11.48 1.15
C LYS A 235 -0.85 -10.36 1.12
N MET A 236 -1.25 -9.25 0.52
CA MET A 236 -0.58 -7.97 0.69
C MET A 236 -1.06 -7.35 2.01
N VAL A 237 -0.15 -7.06 2.92
CA VAL A 237 -0.46 -6.55 4.25
C VAL A 237 -0.02 -5.09 4.37
N PHE A 238 -0.98 -4.25 4.71
CA PHE A 238 -0.90 -2.81 4.67
C PHE A 238 -0.86 -2.31 6.12
N ILE A 239 0.28 -1.80 6.60
CA ILE A 239 0.47 -1.34 7.99
C ILE A 239 0.24 0.18 8.09
N PHE A 240 -0.72 0.59 8.93
CA PHE A 240 -1.21 1.97 9.02
C PHE A 240 -1.46 2.38 10.47
N TYR A 241 -1.38 3.68 10.75
CA TYR A 241 -1.88 4.24 12.00
C TYR A 241 -3.38 4.57 11.91
N ARG A 242 -4.14 4.23 12.95
CA ARG A 242 -5.55 4.60 13.15
C ARG A 242 -5.80 4.95 14.62
N GLY A 243 -5.57 6.21 14.97
CA GLY A 243 -5.96 6.79 16.27
C GLY A 243 -7.03 7.86 16.12
N GLU A 244 -7.47 8.43 17.24
CA GLU A 244 -8.52 9.46 17.28
C GLU A 244 -8.20 10.68 16.40
N LYS A 245 -6.92 11.01 16.27
CA LYS A 245 -6.43 12.15 15.47
C LYS A 245 -6.14 11.78 14.01
N THR A 246 -6.39 10.55 13.58
CA THR A 246 -6.15 10.17 12.18
C THR A 246 -7.12 10.93 11.27
N PRO A 247 -6.62 11.78 10.36
CA PRO A 247 -7.50 12.56 9.50
C PRO A 247 -8.29 11.64 8.58
N SER A 248 -9.62 11.73 8.65
CA SER A 248 -10.51 11.15 7.66
C SER A 248 -10.57 12.08 6.44
N LEU A 249 -10.37 11.54 5.24
CA LEU A 249 -10.49 12.29 4.00
C LEU A 249 -11.92 12.21 3.52
N LYS A 250 -12.53 13.36 3.20
CA LYS A 250 -13.85 13.39 2.57
C LYS A 250 -13.69 13.01 1.10
N ILE A 251 -14.44 12.03 0.62
CA ILE A 251 -14.47 11.62 -0.80
C ILE A 251 -15.73 12.20 -1.47
N SER A 252 -16.81 12.37 -0.71
CA SER A 252 -18.02 13.08 -1.12
C SER A 252 -18.65 13.78 0.10
N LYS A 253 -19.82 14.40 -0.08
CA LYS A 253 -20.58 15.03 1.02
C LYS A 253 -20.86 14.05 2.16
N ASP A 254 -21.24 12.83 1.81
CA ASP A 254 -21.72 11.82 2.76
C ASP A 254 -20.67 10.74 3.07
N LYS A 255 -19.49 10.84 2.43
CA LYS A 255 -18.50 9.77 2.46
C LYS A 255 -17.13 10.22 2.92
N LYS A 256 -16.56 9.44 3.84
CA LYS A 256 -15.18 9.54 4.30
C LYS A 256 -14.45 8.23 4.11
N ALA A 257 -13.16 8.29 3.83
CA ALA A 257 -12.25 7.16 3.94
C ALA A 257 -10.93 7.63 4.53
N ASN A 258 -10.18 6.71 5.12
CA ASN A 258 -8.79 7.01 5.45
C ASN A 258 -7.90 6.82 4.20
N GLN A 259 -6.72 7.43 4.21
CA GLN A 259 -5.78 7.31 3.09
C GLN A 259 -5.34 5.85 2.84
N ALA A 260 -5.39 4.97 3.86
CA ALA A 260 -5.05 3.56 3.71
C ALA A 260 -6.00 2.84 2.76
N GLU A 261 -7.29 3.02 2.99
CA GLU A 261 -8.36 2.43 2.20
C GLU A 261 -8.29 2.91 0.76
N ILE A 262 -7.98 4.20 0.56
CA ILE A 262 -7.79 4.76 -0.79
C ILE A 262 -6.61 4.07 -1.49
N ILE A 263 -5.44 3.98 -0.84
CA ILE A 263 -4.25 3.35 -1.43
C ILE A 263 -4.52 1.86 -1.70
N ALA A 264 -5.12 1.14 -0.75
CA ALA A 264 -5.47 -0.27 -0.89
C ALA A 264 -6.46 -0.50 -2.04
N TRP A 265 -7.49 0.34 -2.15
CA TRP A 265 -8.49 0.26 -3.22
C TRP A 265 -7.91 0.54 -4.60
N VAL A 266 -7.07 1.57 -4.74
CA VAL A 266 -6.37 1.84 -6.00
C VAL A 266 -5.44 0.69 -6.35
N THR A 267 -4.73 0.13 -5.36
CA THR A 267 -3.84 -1.02 -5.57
C THR A 267 -4.60 -2.25 -6.08
N ASP A 268 -5.70 -2.62 -5.42
CA ASP A 268 -6.55 -3.73 -5.82
C ASP A 268 -7.13 -3.53 -7.24
N SER A 269 -7.58 -2.31 -7.53
CA SER A 269 -8.12 -1.96 -8.85
C SER A 269 -7.07 -2.09 -9.95
N LEU A 270 -5.85 -1.60 -9.74
CA LEU A 270 -4.74 -1.72 -10.70
C LEU A 270 -4.30 -3.19 -10.91
N ILE A 271 -4.35 -4.03 -9.87
CA ILE A 271 -4.02 -5.45 -10.00
C ILE A 271 -5.03 -6.21 -10.86
N LYS A 272 -6.30 -5.78 -10.83
CA LYS A 272 -7.40 -6.38 -11.61
C LYS A 272 -7.41 -5.97 -13.09
N LEU A 273 -6.71 -4.90 -13.48
CA LEU A 273 -6.62 -4.41 -14.87
C LEU A 273 -5.85 -5.35 -15.80
#